data_AF-A0A0L8GTD1-F1
#
_entry.id   AF-A0A0L8GTD1-F1
#
_cell.length_a   1.000
_cell.length_b   1.000
_cell.length_c   1.000
_cell.angle_alpha   90.00
_cell.angle_beta   90.00
_cell.angle_gamma   90.00
#
_symmetry.space_group_name_H-M   'P 1'
#
loop_
_entity.id
_entity.type
_entity.pdbx_description
1 polymer ?
#
loop_
_entity_poly.entity_id
_entity_poly.type
_entity_poly.pdbx_seq_one_letter_code
_entity_poly.pdbx_strand_id
1 'polypeptide(L)'
;EPPLNNATEENTKIILNVVAPNGSTPTDMVSIGDKIRLKMSLEKTGVIVGLQVRSCDALPDINSQIKIAILNENGCPTGQRFVPPFHGINQDGSVAMTDVFEAFKFAGHSSIYFRCSVKFCYRHSESRCSGSHCTESELSRRRRSNSGKQAAYITLTTILQVKTD
;
A
#
# COMPACT_ATOMS: atom_id res chain seq x y z
N GLU A 1 -16.74 -4.97 -16.87
CA GLU A 1 -16.04 -5.59 -15.73
C GLU A 1 -15.58 -4.46 -14.81
N PRO A 2 -16.03 -4.39 -13.54
CA PRO A 2 -15.54 -3.35 -12.64
C PRO A 2 -14.08 -3.63 -12.24
N PRO A 3 -13.24 -2.61 -12.03
CA PRO A 3 -11.85 -2.79 -11.61
C PRO A 3 -11.79 -3.47 -10.23
N LEU A 4 -10.83 -4.38 -10.06
CA LEU A 4 -10.59 -5.14 -8.83
C LEU A 4 -9.91 -4.27 -7.74
N ASN A 5 -10.52 -3.14 -7.39
CA ASN A 5 -10.00 -2.19 -6.40
C ASN A 5 -10.74 -2.24 -5.05
N ASN A 6 -11.75 -3.10 -4.92
CA ASN A 6 -12.56 -3.23 -3.72
C ASN A 6 -12.63 -4.69 -3.30
N ALA A 7 -12.27 -4.98 -2.05
CA ALA A 7 -12.58 -6.26 -1.40
C ALA A 7 -13.53 -5.98 -0.24
N THR A 8 -14.61 -6.74 -0.18
CA THR A 8 -15.64 -6.63 0.86
C THR A 8 -15.66 -7.93 1.64
N GLU A 9 -15.27 -7.87 2.91
CA GLU A 9 -15.62 -8.87 3.92
C GLU A 9 -16.65 -8.20 4.83
N GLU A 10 -17.77 -8.88 5.12
CA GLU A 10 -19.03 -8.34 5.67
C GLU A 10 -18.94 -6.88 6.17
N ASN A 11 -19.44 -5.97 5.34
CA ASN A 11 -19.56 -4.53 5.60
C ASN A 11 -18.26 -3.70 5.63
N THR A 12 -17.07 -4.27 5.47
CA THR A 12 -15.82 -3.49 5.47
C THR A 12 -15.36 -3.15 4.05
N LYS A 13 -15.13 -1.85 3.79
CA LYS A 13 -14.56 -1.36 2.52
C LYS A 13 -13.16 -0.81 2.75
N ILE A 14 -12.20 -1.36 2.00
CA ILE A 14 -10.85 -0.80 1.92
C ILE A 14 -10.63 -0.22 0.53
N ILE A 15 -9.98 0.94 0.48
CA ILE A 15 -9.72 1.66 -0.75
C ILE A 15 -8.25 2.06 -0.82
N LEU A 16 -7.60 1.72 -1.93
CA LEU A 16 -6.28 2.22 -2.31
C LEU A 16 -6.43 3.26 -3.42
N ASN A 17 -6.00 4.49 -3.16
CA ASN A 17 -6.02 5.57 -4.13
C ASN A 17 -4.64 6.23 -4.27
N VAL A 18 -4.37 6.77 -5.45
CA VAL A 18 -3.37 7.82 -5.62
C VAL A 18 -4.06 9.16 -5.33
N VAL A 19 -3.40 10.01 -4.55
CA VAL A 19 -3.94 11.32 -4.14
C VAL A 19 -2.92 12.43 -4.36
N ALA A 20 -3.40 13.67 -4.47
CA ALA A 20 -2.58 14.87 -4.51
C ALA A 20 -1.72 15.02 -3.22
N PRO A 21 -0.69 15.91 -3.20
CA PRO A 21 0.22 16.06 -2.06
C PRO A 21 -0.45 16.40 -0.73
N ASN A 22 -1.63 17.02 -0.80
CA ASN A 22 -2.48 17.34 0.35
C ASN A 22 -3.12 16.10 1.02
N GLY A 23 -3.08 14.92 0.37
CA GLY A 23 -3.64 13.68 0.88
C GLY A 23 -5.17 13.53 0.73
N SER A 24 -5.84 14.47 0.09
CA SER A 24 -7.31 14.57 0.08
C SER A 24 -7.94 14.29 -1.28
N THR A 25 -7.33 14.80 -2.36
CA THR A 25 -7.92 14.74 -3.70
C THR A 25 -7.42 13.49 -4.44
N PRO A 26 -8.27 12.50 -4.77
CA PRO A 26 -7.87 11.40 -5.63
C PRO A 26 -7.46 11.90 -7.02
N THR A 27 -6.45 11.26 -7.61
CA THR A 27 -6.04 11.50 -8.98
C THR A 27 -5.71 10.17 -9.65
N ASP A 28 -6.14 10.01 -10.89
CA ASP A 28 -5.86 8.85 -11.74
C ASP A 28 -4.96 9.22 -12.93
N MET A 29 -4.63 10.50 -13.10
CA MET A 29 -3.83 11.01 -14.21
C MET A 29 -2.89 12.14 -13.77
N VAL A 30 -1.61 12.02 -14.11
CA VAL A 30 -0.55 12.98 -13.76
C VAL A 30 0.48 13.09 -14.88
N SER A 31 1.30 14.14 -14.87
CA SER A 31 2.53 14.22 -15.66
C SER A 31 3.72 13.68 -14.85
N ILE A 32 4.79 13.27 -15.54
CA ILE A 32 6.05 12.88 -14.86
C ILE A 32 6.55 14.03 -13.99
N GLY A 33 6.96 13.74 -12.76
CA GLY A 33 7.44 14.73 -11.80
C GLY A 33 6.35 15.32 -10.90
N ASP A 34 5.07 15.14 -11.24
CA ASP A 34 3.98 15.59 -10.38
C ASP A 34 4.06 14.96 -9.00
N LYS A 35 3.85 15.77 -7.97
CA LYS A 35 3.91 15.31 -6.58
C LYS A 35 2.60 14.61 -6.22
N ILE A 36 2.69 13.39 -5.69
CA ILE A 36 1.55 12.55 -5.32
C ILE A 36 1.83 11.75 -4.04
N ARG A 37 0.81 11.06 -3.53
CA ARG A 37 0.89 10.10 -2.42
C ARG A 37 0.02 8.88 -2.71
N LEU A 38 0.35 7.73 -2.13
CA LEU A 38 -0.56 6.59 -2.04
C LEU A 38 -1.31 6.64 -0.72
N LYS A 39 -2.63 6.48 -0.76
CA LYS A 39 -3.50 6.50 0.42
C LYS A 39 -4.34 5.23 0.48
N MET A 40 -4.17 4.51 1.58
CA MET A 40 -5.00 3.40 2.00
C MET A 40 -6.04 3.91 3.00
N SER A 41 -7.31 3.67 2.74
CA SER A 41 -8.41 4.07 3.63
C SER A 41 -9.30 2.88 3.94
N LEU A 42 -9.57 2.69 5.22
CA LEU A 42 -10.55 1.75 5.75
C LEU A 42 -11.81 2.52 6.14
N GLU A 43 -12.91 2.21 5.48
CA GLU A 43 -14.24 2.64 5.91
C GLU A 43 -14.68 1.69 7.03
N LYS A 44 -14.80 2.21 8.26
CA LYS A 44 -14.93 1.41 9.49
C LYS A 44 -16.26 0.66 9.57
N THR A 45 -16.22 -0.53 8.97
CA THR A 45 -17.14 -1.65 9.04
C THR A 45 -16.95 -2.58 10.26
N GLY A 46 -17.70 -2.52 11.37
CA GLY A 46 -17.68 -3.60 12.38
C GLY A 46 -16.44 -3.72 13.28
N VAL A 47 -15.84 -4.92 13.39
CA VAL A 47 -14.83 -5.30 14.40
C VAL A 47 -13.38 -4.95 14.04
N ILE A 48 -13.14 -4.44 12.83
CA ILE A 48 -11.80 -4.09 12.37
C ILE A 48 -11.42 -2.72 12.92
N VAL A 49 -10.35 -2.71 13.71
CA VAL A 49 -9.89 -1.49 14.37
C VAL A 49 -8.92 -0.70 13.50
N GLY A 50 -8.19 -1.37 12.59
CA GLY A 50 -7.21 -0.72 11.71
C GLY A 50 -6.63 -1.66 10.65
N LEU A 51 -5.60 -1.20 9.93
CA LEU A 51 -4.94 -1.95 8.86
C LEU A 51 -3.41 -1.83 8.92
N GLN A 52 -2.73 -2.87 8.42
CA GLN A 52 -1.29 -2.85 8.15
C GLN A 52 -1.04 -3.13 6.67
N VAL A 53 -0.24 -2.29 6.01
CA VAL A 53 0.22 -2.55 4.63
C VAL A 53 1.43 -3.49 4.69
N ARG A 54 1.27 -4.72 4.19
CA ARG A 54 2.24 -5.81 4.30
C ARG A 54 3.22 -5.85 3.16
N SER A 55 2.81 -5.51 1.95
CA SER A 55 3.68 -5.38 0.78
C SER A 55 3.04 -4.43 -0.20
N CYS A 56 3.85 -3.77 -1.03
CA CYS A 56 3.32 -3.02 -2.15
C CYS A 56 4.34 -3.00 -3.30
N ASP A 57 3.85 -3.23 -4.50
CA ASP A 57 4.62 -3.27 -5.73
C ASP A 57 4.06 -2.23 -6.71
N ALA A 58 4.94 -1.54 -7.44
CA ALA A 58 4.58 -0.79 -8.65
C ALA A 58 4.88 -1.67 -9.88
N LEU A 59 3.91 -1.79 -10.78
CA LEU A 59 4.02 -2.61 -11.99
C LEU A 59 3.66 -1.78 -13.25
N PRO A 60 4.29 -2.04 -14.40
CA PRO A 60 3.89 -1.44 -15.67
C PRO A 60 2.59 -2.02 -16.25
N ASP A 61 2.24 -3.24 -15.84
CA ASP A 61 1.00 -3.95 -16.18
C ASP A 61 0.61 -4.87 -15.01
N ILE A 62 -0.68 -5.17 -14.85
CA ILE A 62 -1.19 -6.00 -13.74
C ILE A 62 -0.58 -7.42 -13.74
N ASN A 63 -0.24 -7.95 -14.92
CA ASN A 63 0.33 -9.28 -15.12
C ASN A 63 1.85 -9.25 -15.35
N SER A 64 2.48 -8.07 -15.26
CA SER A 64 3.92 -7.95 -15.50
C SER A 64 4.74 -8.71 -14.46
N GLN A 65 5.79 -9.37 -14.93
CA GLN A 65 6.84 -9.94 -14.08
C GLN A 65 7.83 -8.87 -13.60
N ILE A 66 7.92 -7.75 -14.33
CA ILE A 66 8.75 -6.60 -13.96
C ILE A 66 7.97 -5.81 -12.91
N LYS A 67 8.60 -5.58 -11.76
CA LYS A 67 8.02 -4.80 -10.67
C LYS A 67 9.08 -4.03 -9.90
N ILE A 68 8.69 -2.89 -9.34
CA ILE A 68 9.46 -2.13 -8.36
C ILE A 68 8.82 -2.42 -7.00
N ALA A 69 9.55 -3.11 -6.13
CA ALA A 69 9.05 -3.43 -4.79
C ALA A 69 9.19 -2.20 -3.89
N ILE A 70 8.08 -1.65 -3.44
CA ILE A 70 8.01 -0.48 -2.56
C ILE A 70 8.22 -0.93 -1.12
N LEU A 71 7.43 -1.92 -0.71
CA LEU A 71 7.54 -2.60 0.57
C LEU A 71 7.84 -4.07 0.35
N ASN A 72 8.74 -4.61 1.14
CA ASN A 72 8.95 -6.05 1.25
C ASN A 72 7.75 -6.72 1.92
N GLU A 73 7.80 -8.05 2.03
CA GLU A 73 6.80 -8.91 2.64
C GLU A 73 6.52 -8.68 4.14
N ASN A 74 7.28 -7.83 4.82
CA ASN A 74 7.06 -7.50 6.23
C ASN A 74 6.51 -6.09 6.42
N GLY A 75 6.14 -5.41 5.33
CA GLY A 75 5.68 -4.03 5.33
C GLY A 75 6.81 -3.02 5.43
N CYS A 76 8.06 -3.44 5.15
CA CYS A 76 9.23 -2.58 5.28
C CYS A 76 9.71 -2.03 3.94
N PRO A 77 10.10 -0.75 3.87
CA PRO A 77 10.65 -0.18 2.64
C PRO A 77 11.87 -0.96 2.18
N THR A 78 11.92 -1.26 0.88
CA THR A 78 13.03 -2.01 0.27
C THR A 78 14.28 -1.17 0.01
N GLY A 79 14.21 0.15 0.27
CA GLY A 79 15.27 1.11 -0.01
C GLY A 79 15.28 1.64 -1.45
N GLN A 80 14.41 1.14 -2.34
CA GLN A 80 14.20 1.73 -3.66
C GLN A 80 13.44 3.06 -3.51
N ARG A 81 14.14 4.18 -3.75
CA ARG A 81 13.71 5.55 -3.40
C ARG A 81 12.53 6.12 -4.19
N PHE A 82 11.87 5.34 -5.05
CA PHE A 82 10.81 5.89 -5.93
C PHE A 82 9.50 6.15 -5.18
N VAL A 83 9.15 5.30 -4.22
CA VAL A 83 7.94 5.46 -3.42
C VAL A 83 8.28 5.27 -1.94
N PRO A 84 8.02 6.28 -1.09
CA PRO A 84 8.19 6.16 0.35
C PRO A 84 7.29 5.07 0.96
N PRO A 85 7.66 4.53 2.13
CA PRO A 85 6.80 3.59 2.84
C PRO A 85 5.48 4.23 3.29
N PHE A 86 4.49 3.38 3.59
CA PHE A 86 3.25 3.82 4.22
C PHE A 86 3.48 4.08 5.72
N HIS A 87 2.89 5.16 6.22
CA HIS A 87 2.79 5.48 7.63
C HIS A 87 1.31 5.59 8.03
N GLY A 88 0.94 5.02 9.18
CA GLY A 88 -0.39 5.21 9.75
C GLY A 88 -0.57 6.67 10.17
N ILE A 89 -1.63 7.32 9.68
CA ILE A 89 -1.85 8.76 9.91
C ILE A 89 -2.72 9.02 11.14
N ASN A 90 -3.64 8.11 11.45
CA ASN A 90 -4.54 8.28 12.58
C ASN A 90 -4.27 7.27 13.70
N GLN A 91 -4.62 7.69 14.91
CA GLN A 91 -4.43 6.87 16.14
C GLN A 91 -5.15 5.51 16.04
N ASP A 92 -6.24 5.47 15.28
CA ASP A 92 -6.99 4.25 15.07
C ASP A 92 -6.43 3.36 13.95
N GLY A 93 -5.51 3.84 13.11
CA GLY A 93 -4.92 3.05 12.02
C GLY A 93 -5.89 2.73 10.87
N SER A 94 -6.96 3.52 10.69
CA SER A 94 -7.88 3.38 9.55
C SER A 94 -7.40 4.08 8.28
N VAL A 95 -6.36 4.91 8.37
CA VAL A 95 -5.73 5.56 7.22
C VAL A 95 -4.22 5.36 7.29
N ALA A 96 -3.66 4.83 6.21
CA ALA A 96 -2.22 4.79 5.99
C ALA A 96 -1.87 5.51 4.70
N MET A 97 -0.80 6.30 4.69
CA MET A 97 -0.38 7.06 3.52
C MET A 97 1.12 7.11 3.41
N THR A 98 1.63 7.22 2.19
CA THR A 98 3.05 7.46 1.96
C THR A 98 3.42 8.92 2.22
N ASP A 99 4.72 9.20 2.32
CA ASP A 99 5.22 10.55 2.07
C ASP A 99 4.98 10.98 0.62
N VAL A 100 5.14 12.28 0.37
CA VAL A 100 5.04 12.86 -0.97
C VAL A 100 6.20 12.36 -1.82
N PHE A 101 5.89 11.90 -3.03
CA PHE A 101 6.88 11.50 -4.02
C PHE A 101 6.52 12.00 -5.42
N GLU A 102 7.49 12.00 -6.31
CA GLU A 102 7.33 12.43 -7.69
C GLU A 102 6.84 11.26 -8.56
N ALA A 103 5.81 11.52 -9.37
CA ALA A 103 5.30 10.56 -10.32
C ALA A 103 6.40 10.18 -11.32
N PHE A 104 6.54 8.87 -11.55
CA PHE A 104 7.49 8.31 -12.51
C PHE A 104 6.72 7.46 -13.53
N LYS A 105 7.43 6.86 -14.50
CA LYS A 105 6.87 5.83 -15.38
C LYS A 105 7.88 4.74 -15.67
N PHE A 106 7.37 3.57 -16.04
CA PHE A 106 8.20 2.54 -16.66
C PHE A 106 8.48 2.92 -18.12
N ALA A 107 9.69 2.63 -18.61
CA ALA A 107 10.03 2.86 -20.01
C ALA A 107 9.07 2.06 -20.93
N GLY A 108 8.44 2.74 -21.90
CA GLY A 108 7.47 2.12 -22.80
C GLY A 108 6.04 1.99 -22.25
N HIS A 109 5.77 2.41 -21.02
CA HIS A 109 4.43 2.35 -20.41
C HIS A 109 3.94 3.72 -19.97
N SER A 110 2.67 3.99 -20.21
CA SER A 110 1.97 5.22 -19.79
C SER A 110 1.15 5.04 -18.53
N SER A 111 1.28 3.89 -17.85
CA SER A 111 0.55 3.61 -16.62
C SER A 111 1.41 2.91 -15.59
N ILE A 112 1.03 3.07 -14.33
CA ILE A 112 1.57 2.33 -13.19
C ILE A 112 0.40 1.69 -12.45
N TYR A 113 0.52 0.40 -12.16
CA TYR A 113 -0.35 -0.33 -11.26
C TYR A 113 0.32 -0.40 -9.90
N PHE A 114 -0.31 0.16 -8.87
CA PHE A 114 0.11 -0.03 -7.49
C PHE A 114 -0.69 -1.17 -6.89
N ARG A 115 -0.02 -2.27 -6.58
CA ARG A 115 -0.62 -3.47 -6.00
C ARG A 115 -0.11 -3.66 -4.58
N CYS A 116 -0.96 -3.39 -3.60
CA CYS A 116 -0.62 -3.55 -2.19
C CYS A 116 -1.40 -4.71 -1.55
N SER A 117 -0.76 -5.42 -0.63
CA SER A 117 -1.40 -6.40 0.24
C SER A 117 -1.56 -5.82 1.64
N VAL A 118 -2.73 -5.98 2.23
CA VAL A 118 -3.06 -5.50 3.57
C VAL A 118 -3.53 -6.63 4.47
N LYS A 119 -3.25 -6.46 5.76
CA LYS A 119 -3.77 -7.29 6.84
C LYS A 119 -4.62 -6.42 7.76
N PHE A 120 -5.76 -6.96 8.18
CA PHE A 120 -6.60 -6.32 9.18
C PHE A 120 -6.10 -6.51 10.60
N CYS A 121 -6.44 -5.52 11.41
CA CYS A 121 -6.24 -5.49 12.84
C CYS A 121 -7.61 -5.58 13.51
N TYR A 122 -7.76 -6.53 14.42
CA TYR A 122 -9.02 -6.72 15.17
C TYR A 122 -8.89 -6.25 16.62
N ARG A 123 -7.66 -5.99 17.09
CA ARG A 123 -7.41 -5.40 18.41
C ARG A 123 -6.36 -4.30 18.34
N HIS A 124 -6.57 -3.21 19.07
CA HIS A 124 -5.61 -2.10 19.15
C HIS A 124 -4.26 -2.53 19.76
N SER A 125 -4.26 -3.60 20.57
CA SER A 125 -3.06 -4.17 21.18
C SER A 125 -2.20 -5.00 20.21
N GLU A 126 -2.65 -5.22 18.97
CA GLU A 126 -1.81 -5.84 17.95
C GLU A 126 -0.68 -4.88 17.60
N SER A 127 0.54 -5.17 18.08
CA SER A 127 1.72 -4.33 17.89
C SER A 127 1.94 -3.95 16.43
N ARG A 128 1.64 -4.84 15.49
CA ARG A 128 1.79 -4.65 14.05
C ARG A 128 0.82 -3.63 13.41
N CYS A 129 -0.18 -3.20 14.16
CA CYS A 129 -1.16 -2.19 13.73
C CYS A 129 -0.71 -0.77 14.10
N SER A 130 0.30 -0.66 14.95
CA SER A 130 0.89 0.59 15.42
C SER A 130 2.35 0.66 14.94
N GLY A 131 2.54 1.28 13.77
CA GLY A 131 3.87 1.69 13.26
C GLY A 131 4.63 0.67 12.40
N SER A 132 5.61 1.17 11.64
CA SER A 132 6.53 0.37 10.83
C SER A 132 7.56 -0.32 11.74
N HIS A 133 7.44 -1.64 11.92
CA HIS A 133 8.32 -2.46 12.77
C HIS A 133 9.70 -2.76 12.15
N CYS A 134 10.15 -1.89 11.25
CA CYS A 134 11.36 -2.08 10.47
C CYS A 134 12.57 -1.65 11.30
N THR A 135 13.05 -2.55 12.16
CA THR A 135 14.36 -2.38 12.81
C THR A 135 15.46 -2.92 11.89
N GLU A 136 16.65 -2.30 11.91
CA GLU A 136 17.83 -2.78 11.15
C GLU A 136 18.15 -4.27 11.42
N SER A 137 17.72 -4.80 12.56
CA SER A 137 17.94 -6.18 12.99
C SER A 137 17.09 -7.25 12.28
N GLU A 138 16.08 -6.86 11.50
CA GLU A 138 15.23 -7.79 10.72
C GLU A 138 15.88 -8.22 9.40
N LEU A 139 16.90 -7.50 8.92
CA LEU A 139 17.70 -7.91 7.76
C LEU A 139 18.57 -9.16 8.05
N SER A 140 18.77 -9.51 9.32
CA SER A 140 19.61 -10.65 9.75
C SER A 140 18.88 -11.75 10.52
N ARG A 141 17.59 -11.61 10.85
CA ARG A 141 16.83 -12.65 11.57
C ARG A 141 16.02 -13.54 10.63
N ARG A 142 16.71 -14.28 9.75
CA ARG A 142 16.22 -15.59 9.27
C ARG A 142 16.29 -16.61 10.40
N ARG A 143 15.39 -16.55 11.39
CA ARG A 143 15.17 -17.68 12.30
C ARG A 143 13.68 -17.82 12.62
N ARG A 144 13.15 -18.96 12.12
CA ARG A 144 12.02 -19.77 12.59
C ARG A 144 11.03 -19.08 13.51
N SER A 145 9.73 -19.13 13.15
CA SER A 145 8.79 -19.96 13.90
C SER A 145 7.37 -19.92 13.34
N ASN A 146 6.70 -21.06 13.57
CA ASN A 146 5.28 -21.26 13.81
C ASN A 146 4.29 -21.18 12.65
N SER A 147 3.90 -22.37 12.21
CA SER A 147 2.52 -22.73 11.87
C SER A 147 1.53 -22.07 12.85
N GLY A 148 0.81 -21.06 12.37
CA GLY A 148 -0.18 -20.36 13.18
C GLY A 148 -1.07 -19.50 12.29
N LYS A 149 -2.20 -20.08 11.86
CA LYS A 149 -3.35 -19.49 11.14
C LYS A 149 -2.97 -18.56 9.98
N GLN A 150 -3.26 -19.02 8.76
CA GLN A 150 -3.17 -18.21 7.54
C GLN A 150 -3.95 -16.91 7.75
N ALA A 151 -3.25 -15.81 8.03
CA ALA A 151 -3.88 -14.51 8.15
C ALA A 151 -4.52 -14.21 6.79
N ALA A 152 -5.82 -13.88 6.78
CA ALA A 152 -6.47 -13.45 5.56
C ALA A 152 -5.84 -12.12 5.13
N TYR A 153 -5.27 -12.10 3.93
CA TYR A 153 -4.72 -10.90 3.31
C TYR A 153 -5.62 -10.48 2.17
N ILE A 154 -5.80 -9.18 2.04
CA ILE A 154 -6.53 -8.58 0.92
C ILE A 154 -5.52 -7.90 0.00
N THR A 155 -5.67 -8.12 -1.30
CA THR A 155 -4.87 -7.43 -2.31
C THR A 155 -5.72 -6.35 -2.95
N LEU A 156 -5.18 -5.13 -2.97
CA LEU A 156 -5.80 -3.96 -3.57
C LEU A 156 -4.91 -3.48 -4.71
N THR A 157 -5.52 -3.13 -5.82
CA THR A 157 -4.81 -2.58 -6.98
C THR A 157 -5.45 -1.25 -7.37
N THR A 158 -4.61 -0.25 -7.62
CA THR A 158 -5.04 1.02 -8.24
C THR A 158 -4.14 1.33 -9.43
N ILE A 159 -4.64 2.11 -10.38
CA ILE A 159 -3.95 2.48 -11.61
C ILE A 159 -3.73 3.99 -11.65
N LEU A 160 -2.54 4.40 -12.08
CA LEU A 160 -2.16 5.78 -12.34
C LEU A 160 -1.76 5.91 -13.80
N GLN A 161 -2.41 6.79 -14.54
CA GLN A 161 -2.00 7.19 -15.89
C GLN A 161 -0.96 8.30 -15.80
N VAL A 162 0.12 8.17 -16.57
CA VAL A 162 1.25 9.10 -16.56
C VAL A 162 1.46 9.63 -17.97
N LYS A 163 1.23 10.94 -18.14
CA LYS A 163 1.50 11.65 -19.38
C LYS A 163 2.99 11.95 -19.49
N THR A 164 3.45 11.92 -20.74
CA THR A 164 4.69 12.59 -21.12
C THR A 164 4.24 13.88 -21.81
N ASP A 165 4.64 15.02 -21.27
CA ASP A 165 4.46 16.31 -21.96
C ASP A 165 5.23 16.32 -23.29
#